data_AF-A0A926L045-F1
#
_entry.id   AF-A0A926L045-F1
#
_cell.length_a   1.000
_cell.length_b   1.000
_cell.length_c   1.000
_cell.angle_alpha   90.00
_cell.angle_beta   90.00
_cell.angle_gamma   90.00
#
_symmetry.space_group_name_H-M   'P 1'
#
loop_
_entity.id
_entity.type
_entity.pdbx_description
1 polymer ?
#
loop_
_entity_poly.entity_id
_entity_poly.type
_entity_poly.pdbx_seq_one_letter_code
_entity_poly.pdbx_strand_id
1 'polypeptide(L)'
;LEGPSPTYNSPVVLRLSGELNREALGLALRDVIARHEALRTVFPVAEGEPYQQVLDIADLVWDLPVTHVVDGGSAAPVHLLDLDALSWDEAVRELPLVGPMDGTPTGEISPEQLPGAIAGVAGYAFDLAVEVPVRAWLFAVSPEE
;
A
#
# COMPACT_ATOMS: atom_id res chain seq x y z
N LEU A 1 -10.33 -8.61 -18.93
CA LEU A 1 -9.41 -8.49 -17.78
C LEU A 1 -9.62 -9.70 -16.90
N GLU A 2 -8.56 -10.29 -16.37
CA GLU A 2 -8.70 -11.24 -15.26
C GLU A 2 -9.30 -10.48 -14.06
N GLY A 3 -10.08 -11.17 -13.22
CA GLY A 3 -10.66 -10.55 -12.02
C GLY A 3 -9.59 -10.09 -11.01
N PRO A 4 -10.00 -9.44 -9.90
CA PRO A 4 -9.06 -8.93 -8.90
C PRO A 4 -8.07 -10.00 -8.45
N SER A 5 -6.77 -9.73 -8.62
CA SER A 5 -5.68 -10.65 -8.31
C SER A 5 -4.40 -9.89 -7.95
N PRO A 6 -3.64 -10.34 -6.93
CA PRO A 6 -2.37 -9.72 -6.56
C PRO A 6 -1.18 -10.22 -7.41
N THR A 7 -1.38 -11.13 -8.37
CA THR A 7 -0.29 -11.75 -9.17
C THR A 7 0.64 -10.73 -9.83
N TYR A 8 0.13 -9.55 -10.17
CA TYR A 8 0.88 -8.49 -10.86
C TYR A 8 1.22 -7.31 -9.96
N ASN A 9 1.08 -7.45 -8.65
CA ASN A 9 1.45 -6.41 -7.70
C ASN A 9 2.97 -6.24 -7.62
N SER A 10 3.41 -5.01 -7.34
CA SER A 10 4.81 -4.70 -7.00
C SER A 10 4.86 -4.01 -5.62
N PRO A 11 4.69 -4.77 -4.52
CA PRO A 11 4.49 -4.20 -3.18
C PRO A 11 5.79 -3.82 -2.47
N VAL A 12 6.05 -2.52 -2.27
CA VAL A 12 7.22 -2.06 -1.51
C VAL A 12 6.87 -1.92 -0.02
N VAL A 13 7.71 -2.45 0.87
CA VAL A 13 7.60 -2.21 2.32
C VAL A 13 8.84 -1.47 2.82
N LEU A 14 8.61 -0.30 3.40
CA LEU A 14 9.65 0.61 3.87
C LEU A 14 9.60 0.74 5.38
N ARG A 15 10.78 0.76 6.02
CA ARG A 15 10.91 1.22 7.39
C ARG A 15 11.21 2.71 7.41
N LEU A 16 10.37 3.46 8.10
CA LEU A 16 10.61 4.86 8.41
C LEU A 16 10.94 4.95 9.91
N SER A 17 11.99 5.69 10.24
CA SER A 17 12.43 5.90 11.63
C SER A 17 12.43 7.40 11.94
N GLY A 18 12.10 7.77 13.18
CA GLY A 18 12.04 9.16 13.63
C GLY A 18 10.65 9.78 13.52
N GLU A 19 10.59 11.10 13.65
CA GLU A 19 9.33 11.85 13.61
C GLU A 19 8.77 11.90 12.17
N LEU A 20 7.64 11.24 11.95
CA LEU A 20 6.95 11.24 10.66
C LEU A 20 5.77 12.23 10.66
N ASN A 21 5.84 13.27 9.82
CA ASN A 21 4.68 14.07 9.50
C ASN A 21 3.78 13.31 8.51
N ARG A 22 2.78 12.59 9.05
CA ARG A 22 1.86 11.74 8.29
C ARG A 22 1.02 12.52 7.27
N GLU A 23 0.59 13.72 7.64
CA GLU A 23 -0.20 14.58 6.74
C GLU A 23 0.65 15.01 5.54
N ALA A 24 1.88 15.47 5.78
CA ALA A 24 2.79 15.85 4.71
C ALA A 24 3.13 14.66 3.80
N LEU A 25 3.33 13.46 4.35
CA LEU A 25 3.55 12.26 3.55
C LEU A 25 2.32 11.92 2.68
N GLY A 26 1.12 11.98 3.26
CA GLY A 26 -0.13 11.76 2.53
C GLY A 26 -0.30 12.73 1.36
N LEU A 27 0.01 14.01 1.58
CA LEU A 27 0.00 15.05 0.54
C LEU A 27 1.07 14.80 -0.52
N ALA A 28 2.30 14.45 -0.13
CA ALA A 28 3.38 14.17 -1.07
C ALA A 28 3.06 12.98 -1.99
N LEU A 29 2.48 11.90 -1.44
CA LEU A 29 2.02 10.76 -2.24
C LEU A 29 0.89 11.17 -3.20
N ARG A 30 -0.06 11.98 -2.72
CA ARG A 30 -1.14 12.52 -3.58
C ARG A 30 -0.58 13.39 -4.71
N ASP A 31 0.45 14.20 -4.46
CA ASP A 31 1.10 15.01 -5.49
C ASP A 31 1.80 14.17 -6.55
N VAL A 32 2.45 13.06 -6.15
CA VAL A 32 3.01 12.08 -7.10
C VAL A 32 1.89 11.49 -7.96
N ILE A 33 0.79 11.04 -7.36
CA ILE A 33 -0.36 10.50 -8.11
C ILE A 33 -0.93 11.52 -9.08
N ALA A 34 -1.08 12.78 -8.64
CA ALA A 34 -1.56 13.87 -9.48
C ALA A 34 -0.70 14.10 -10.73
N ARG A 35 0.63 14.04 -10.56
CA ARG A 35 1.61 14.26 -11.62
C ARG A 35 1.69 13.11 -12.64
N HIS A 36 1.31 11.89 -12.24
CA HIS A 36 1.51 10.68 -13.04
C HIS A 36 0.19 10.04 -13.50
N GLU A 37 -0.14 10.17 -14.78
CA GLU A 37 -1.40 9.65 -15.36
C GLU A 37 -1.61 8.14 -15.14
N ALA A 38 -0.52 7.37 -15.25
CA ALA A 38 -0.55 5.92 -15.02
C ALA A 38 -1.06 5.56 -13.61
N LEU A 39 -0.75 6.37 -12.60
CA LEU A 39 -1.17 6.14 -11.21
C LEU A 39 -2.64 6.52 -10.93
N ARG A 40 -3.29 7.17 -11.89
CA ARG A 40 -4.70 7.59 -11.80
C ARG A 40 -5.54 7.01 -12.95
N THR A 41 -5.07 5.91 -13.53
CA THR A 41 -5.74 5.22 -14.64
C THR A 41 -6.57 4.04 -14.14
N VAL A 42 -7.80 3.93 -14.64
CA VAL A 42 -8.68 2.76 -14.48
C VAL A 42 -9.05 2.18 -15.85
N PHE A 43 -9.60 0.97 -15.87
CA PHE A 43 -9.92 0.19 -17.07
C PHE A 43 -11.39 -0.31 -17.07
N PRO A 44 -12.38 0.61 -17.06
CA PRO A 44 -13.79 0.25 -17.14
C PRO A 44 -14.11 -0.45 -18.47
N VAL A 45 -15.23 -1.15 -18.48
CA VAL A 45 -15.74 -1.86 -19.66
C VAL A 45 -16.94 -1.09 -20.24
N ALA A 46 -16.87 -0.74 -21.52
CA ALA A 46 -17.98 -0.19 -22.28
C ALA A 46 -18.28 -1.10 -23.47
N GLU A 47 -19.56 -1.46 -23.67
CA GLU A 47 -19.98 -2.33 -24.78
C GLU A 47 -19.24 -3.68 -24.86
N GLY A 48 -18.75 -4.19 -23.71
CA GLY A 48 -18.01 -5.44 -23.63
C GLY A 48 -16.49 -5.29 -23.83
N GLU A 49 -16.01 -4.10 -24.19
CA GLU A 49 -14.58 -3.84 -24.41
C GLU A 49 -13.99 -2.97 -23.28
N PRO A 50 -12.85 -3.36 -22.69
CA PRO A 50 -12.15 -2.52 -21.72
C PRO A 50 -11.50 -1.33 -22.43
N TYR A 51 -11.56 -0.15 -21.81
CA TYR A 51 -10.85 1.03 -22.28
C TYR A 51 -10.12 1.73 -21.14
N GLN A 52 -9.08 2.47 -21.47
CA GLN A 52 -8.31 3.23 -20.49
C GLN A 52 -9.01 4.55 -20.18
N GLN A 53 -9.28 4.81 -18.91
CA GLN A 53 -9.79 6.08 -18.41
C GLN A 53 -8.82 6.66 -17.39
N VAL A 54 -8.28 7.84 -17.68
CA VAL A 54 -7.46 8.59 -16.73
C VAL A 54 -8.39 9.46 -15.89
N LEU A 55 -8.41 9.25 -14.57
CA LEU A 55 -9.22 10.02 -13.62
C LEU A 55 -8.61 11.39 -13.36
N ASP A 56 -9.44 12.42 -13.20
CA ASP A 56 -8.99 13.70 -12.65
C ASP A 56 -8.58 13.51 -11.19
N ILE A 57 -7.58 14.27 -10.73
CA ILE A 57 -7.15 14.22 -9.34
C ILE A 57 -8.26 14.66 -8.37
N ALA A 58 -9.18 15.52 -8.83
CA ALA A 58 -10.35 15.95 -8.06
C ALA A 58 -11.32 14.80 -7.78
N ASP A 59 -11.40 13.82 -8.69
CA ASP A 59 -12.28 12.65 -8.57
C ASP A 59 -11.60 11.47 -7.85
N LEU A 60 -10.29 11.55 -7.63
CA LEU A 60 -9.51 10.49 -7.00
C LEU A 60 -9.63 10.53 -5.48
N VAL A 61 -10.25 9.48 -4.94
CA VAL A 61 -10.29 9.20 -3.50
C VAL A 61 -8.95 8.61 -3.07
N TRP A 62 -8.16 9.41 -2.36
CA TRP A 62 -6.87 9.01 -1.79
C TRP A 62 -6.94 9.05 -0.27
N ASP A 63 -6.44 8.01 0.38
CA ASP A 63 -6.27 7.95 1.83
C ASP A 63 -4.96 7.24 2.16
N LEU A 64 -4.37 7.61 3.30
CA LEU A 64 -3.21 6.97 3.89
C LEU A 64 -3.60 6.40 5.26
N PRO A 65 -4.31 5.26 5.30
CA PRO A 65 -4.78 4.66 6.54
C PRO A 65 -3.62 4.30 7.47
N VAL A 66 -3.84 4.50 8.77
CA VAL A 66 -2.88 4.23 9.83
C VAL A 66 -3.39 3.09 10.70
N THR A 67 -2.57 2.07 10.87
CA THR A 67 -2.74 1.03 11.89
C THR A 67 -1.70 1.23 12.97
N HIS A 68 -2.12 1.28 14.22
CA HIS A 68 -1.24 1.37 15.38
C HIS A 68 -0.83 -0.02 15.84
N VAL A 69 0.47 -0.26 15.98
CA VAL A 69 0.99 -1.47 16.59
C VAL A 69 1.17 -1.18 18.08
N VAL A 70 0.27 -1.73 18.89
CA VAL A 70 0.22 -1.53 20.33
C VAL A 70 0.79 -2.74 21.07
N ASP A 71 1.26 -2.49 22.28
CA ASP A 71 2.15 -3.37 23.03
C ASP A 71 1.63 -4.81 23.21
N GLY A 72 2.58 -5.75 23.10
CA GLY A 72 2.37 -7.19 23.04
C GLY A 72 3.65 -7.93 22.65
N GLY A 73 4.78 -7.57 23.27
CA GLY A 73 6.06 -8.25 23.08
C GLY A 73 6.82 -7.86 21.80
N SER A 74 8.13 -8.18 21.77
CA SER A 74 9.02 -7.88 20.65
C SER A 74 8.53 -8.57 19.36
N ALA A 75 8.13 -7.79 18.36
CA ALA A 75 7.92 -8.31 17.01
C ALA A 75 9.24 -8.89 16.48
N ALA A 76 9.18 -10.06 15.85
CA ALA A 76 10.30 -10.57 15.08
C ALA A 76 10.72 -9.52 14.04
N PRO A 77 12.03 -9.34 13.77
CA PRO A 77 12.49 -8.36 12.81
C PRO A 77 11.92 -8.68 11.43
N VAL A 78 10.96 -7.89 10.98
CA VAL A 78 10.62 -7.81 9.57
C VAL A 78 11.83 -7.17 8.89
N HIS A 79 12.44 -7.85 7.94
CA HIS A 79 13.50 -7.27 7.12
C HIS A 79 12.88 -6.23 6.18
N LEU A 80 12.76 -5.02 6.70
CA LEU A 80 12.29 -3.85 5.97
C LEU A 80 13.48 -3.16 5.32
N LEU A 81 13.26 -2.58 4.14
CA LEU A 81 14.24 -1.71 3.52
C LEU A 81 14.19 -0.35 4.22
N ASP A 82 15.35 0.16 4.63
CA ASP A 82 15.48 1.58 4.96
C ASP A 82 15.30 2.41 3.69
N LEU A 83 14.63 3.55 3.80
CA LEU A 83 14.38 4.43 2.65
C LEU A 83 15.69 4.82 1.92
N ASP A 84 16.76 5.05 2.68
CA ASP A 84 18.07 5.44 2.17
C ASP A 84 18.81 4.28 1.47
N ALA A 85 18.37 3.04 1.70
CA ALA A 85 18.90 1.84 1.07
C ALA A 85 18.12 1.44 -0.19
N LEU A 86 17.08 2.18 -0.57
CA LEU A 86 16.33 1.91 -1.78
C LEU A 86 17.17 2.21 -3.03
N SER A 87 17.46 1.15 -3.77
CA SER A 87 17.83 1.25 -5.18
C SER A 87 16.58 1.04 -6.03
N TRP A 88 16.29 1.98 -6.95
CA TRP A 88 15.22 1.82 -7.94
C TRP A 88 15.47 0.64 -8.90
N ASP A 89 16.70 0.12 -8.94
CA ASP A 89 17.12 -1.00 -9.79
C ASP A 89 17.03 -2.36 -9.08
N GLU A 90 16.79 -2.42 -7.77
CA GLU A 90 16.58 -3.68 -7.05
C GLU A 90 15.10 -4.04 -6.97
N ALA A 91 14.76 -5.22 -7.48
CA ALA A 91 13.41 -5.76 -7.40
C ALA A 91 12.95 -5.81 -5.94
N VAL A 92 11.81 -5.19 -5.70
CA VAL A 92 10.93 -5.43 -4.56
C VAL A 92 10.99 -6.91 -4.19
N ARG A 93 11.55 -7.23 -3.01
CA ARG A 93 11.71 -8.63 -2.59
C ARG A 93 10.35 -9.30 -2.64
N GLU A 94 10.30 -10.50 -3.22
CA GLU A 94 9.15 -11.41 -3.22
C GLU A 94 8.62 -11.52 -1.78
N LEU A 95 7.58 -10.73 -1.46
CA LEU A 95 6.84 -10.89 -0.22
C LEU A 95 6.03 -12.17 -0.37
N PRO A 96 5.89 -12.99 0.69
CA PRO A 96 5.00 -14.13 0.62
C PRO A 96 3.60 -13.63 0.21
N LEU A 97 3.12 -14.08 -0.94
CA LEU A 97 1.75 -13.87 -1.38
C LEU A 97 0.84 -14.58 -0.37
N VAL A 98 0.38 -13.85 0.63
CA VAL A 98 -0.68 -14.30 1.53
C VAL A 98 -2.00 -13.99 0.84
N GLY A 99 -2.94 -14.94 0.87
CA GLY A 99 -4.26 -14.78 0.27
C GLY A 99 -4.96 -13.51 0.76
N PRO A 100 -5.95 -13.00 0.01
CA PRO A 100 -6.57 -11.72 0.30
C PRO A 100 -7.08 -11.68 1.74
N MET A 101 -6.72 -10.61 2.47
CA MET A 101 -7.37 -10.29 3.73
C MET A 101 -8.77 -9.72 3.45
N ASP A 102 -9.74 -10.14 4.26
CA ASP A 102 -11.04 -9.49 4.33
C ASP A 102 -10.88 -8.13 5.05
N GLY A 103 -10.63 -7.08 4.26
CA GLY A 103 -10.59 -5.70 4.73
C GLY A 103 -9.19 -5.14 5.00
N THR A 104 -9.08 -3.82 4.92
CA THR A 104 -7.86 -3.08 5.24
C THR A 104 -7.66 -3.02 6.76
N PRO A 105 -6.47 -3.38 7.27
CA PRO A 105 -6.20 -3.25 8.70
C PRO A 105 -6.34 -1.78 9.07
N THR A 106 -7.27 -1.51 10.00
CA THR A 106 -7.54 -0.18 10.55
C THR A 106 -7.70 -0.34 12.06
N GLY A 107 -7.17 0.59 12.84
CA GLY A 107 -7.19 0.52 14.30
C GLY A 107 -5.88 0.03 14.91
N GLU A 108 -5.97 -0.83 15.93
CA GLU A 108 -4.84 -1.32 16.71
C GLU A 108 -4.58 -2.82 16.47
N ILE A 109 -3.31 -3.21 16.31
CA ILE A 109 -2.86 -4.61 16.19
C ILE A 109 -1.71 -4.89 17.16
N SER A 110 -1.53 -6.15 17.53
CA SER A 110 -0.36 -6.59 18.30
C SER A 110 0.89 -6.75 17.40
N PRO A 111 2.11 -6.76 17.97
CA PRO A 111 3.35 -6.85 17.18
C PRO A 111 3.49 -8.20 16.46
N GLU A 112 2.93 -9.27 17.02
CA GLU A 112 2.83 -10.60 16.40
C GLU A 112 1.90 -10.63 15.16
N GLN A 113 0.94 -9.72 15.06
CA GLN A 113 0.03 -9.60 13.92
C GLN A 113 0.64 -8.79 12.76
N LEU A 114 1.69 -8.00 13.01
CA LEU A 114 2.28 -7.09 12.05
C LEU A 114 2.78 -7.78 10.76
N PRO A 115 3.52 -8.90 10.79
CA PRO A 115 3.96 -9.56 9.57
C PRO A 115 2.79 -10.03 8.69
N GLY A 116 1.72 -10.55 9.31
CA GLY A 116 0.50 -10.96 8.60
C GLY A 116 -0.24 -9.77 8.00
N ALA A 117 -0.32 -8.66 8.72
CA ALA A 117 -0.93 -7.43 8.23
C ALA A 117 -0.16 -6.83 7.04
N ILE A 118 1.18 -6.80 7.10
CA ILE A 118 2.05 -6.37 5.99
C ILE A 118 1.85 -7.25 4.76
N ALA A 119 1.88 -8.58 4.94
CA ALA A 119 1.67 -9.51 3.83
C ALA A 119 0.26 -9.38 3.23
N GLY A 120 -0.74 -9.13 4.07
CA GLY A 120 -2.11 -8.86 3.67
C GLY A 120 -2.26 -7.65 2.75
N VAL A 121 -1.67 -6.50 3.12
CA VAL A 121 -1.72 -5.29 2.28
C VAL A 121 -0.86 -5.40 1.03
N ALA A 122 0.25 -6.15 1.09
CA ALA A 122 1.05 -6.46 -0.09
C ALA A 122 0.28 -7.31 -1.11
N GLY A 123 -0.60 -8.19 -0.62
CA GLY A 123 -1.51 -9.03 -1.42
C GLY A 123 -2.83 -8.36 -1.81
N TYR A 124 -2.95 -7.03 -1.70
CA TYR A 124 -4.18 -6.32 -2.06
C TYR A 124 -4.55 -6.54 -3.54
N ALA A 125 -5.71 -7.15 -3.79
CA ALA A 125 -6.18 -7.43 -5.14
C ALA A 125 -6.92 -6.22 -5.71
N PHE A 126 -6.29 -5.51 -6.63
CA PHE A 126 -6.89 -4.34 -7.27
C PHE A 126 -8.03 -4.72 -8.23
N ASP A 127 -9.17 -4.05 -8.13
CA ASP A 127 -10.19 -4.01 -9.20
C ASP A 127 -9.94 -2.80 -10.12
N LEU A 128 -9.05 -2.99 -11.09
CA LEU A 128 -8.66 -1.93 -12.01
C LEU A 128 -9.81 -1.37 -12.84
N ALA A 129 -10.99 -1.99 -12.87
CA ALA A 129 -12.16 -1.42 -13.54
C ALA A 129 -12.70 -0.17 -12.82
N VAL A 130 -12.48 -0.07 -11.50
CA VAL A 130 -13.07 0.98 -10.65
C VAL A 130 -12.08 1.64 -9.71
N GLU A 131 -10.88 1.09 -9.53
CA GLU A 131 -9.87 1.67 -8.65
C GLU A 131 -8.49 1.80 -9.32
N VAL A 132 -7.74 2.81 -8.87
CA VAL A 132 -6.42 3.15 -9.38
C VAL A 132 -5.36 2.15 -8.89
N PRO A 133 -4.27 1.93 -9.65
CA PRO A 133 -3.27 0.88 -9.38
C PRO A 133 -2.26 1.27 -8.29
N VAL A 134 -2.70 1.98 -7.25
CA VAL A 134 -1.84 2.43 -6.16
C VAL A 134 -2.61 2.53 -4.85
N ARG A 135 -2.01 1.99 -3.79
CA ARG A 135 -2.46 2.11 -2.40
C ARG A 135 -1.24 2.22 -1.49
N ALA A 136 -1.43 2.82 -0.33
CA ALA A 136 -0.41 2.90 0.70
C ALA A 136 -1.05 2.73 2.09
N TRP A 137 -0.28 2.19 3.02
CA TRP A 137 -0.68 1.98 4.41
C TRP A 137 0.48 2.37 5.33
N LEU A 138 0.16 2.91 6.50
CA LEU A 138 1.15 3.14 7.56
C LEU A 138 0.89 2.20 8.74
N PHE A 139 1.94 1.52 9.19
CA PHE A 139 1.96 0.77 10.45
C PHE A 139 2.81 1.57 11.44
N ALA A 140 2.15 2.24 12.39
CA ALA A 140 2.81 3.05 13.41
C ALA A 140 3.19 2.15 14.59
N VAL A 141 4.48 1.81 14.68
CA VAL A 141 5.04 1.12 15.85
C VAL A 141 5.33 2.17 16.92
N SER A 142 4.74 2.01 18.10
CA SER A 142 5.03 2.90 19.23
C SER A 142 6.52 2.84 19.57
N PRO A 143 7.15 3.95 20.00
CA PRO A 143 8.50 3.87 20.55
C PRO A 143 8.51 2.87 21.72
N GLU A 144 9.53 2.02 21.79
CA GLU A 144 9.84 1.29 23.02
C GLU A 144 10.00 2.36 24.12
N GLU A 145 9.14 2.34 25.15
CA GLU A 145 9.28 3.21 26.33
C GLU A 145 10.58 2.95 27.08
#